data_AF-A0A965FMS7-F1
#
_entry.id   AF-A0A965FMS7-F1
#
_cell.length_a   1.000
_cell.length_b   1.000
_cell.length_c   1.000
_cell.angle_alpha   90.00
_cell.angle_beta   90.00
_cell.angle_gamma   90.00
#
_symmetry.space_group_name_H-M   'P 1'
#
loop_
_entity.id
_entity.type
_entity.pdbx_description
1 polymer ?
#
loop_
_entity_poly.entity_id
_entity_poly.type
_entity_poly.pdbx_seq_one_letter_code
_entity_poly.pdbx_strand_id
1 'polypeptide(L)'
;MGGSPSIPSPPPPPDPREAAQANADAYRENVNTYISKLPEMAAVENRLRSQYMPQQRALERQLSALDQQSGIQAGLQLERQYGPQRTLEGLRRAYEQSPQAYALNRGLGDQMTRQFAQLYGQSPYGSVEENVATNRQPRPFDFYGTIGKNVSNT
;
A
#
# COMPACT_ATOMS: atom_id res chain seq x y z
N MET A 1 -44.23 32.16 51.86
CA MET A 1 -44.11 30.85 51.19
C MET A 1 -44.25 31.07 49.69
N GLY A 2 -43.19 30.90 48.91
CA GLY A 2 -43.23 31.06 47.46
C GLY A 2 -42.28 30.05 46.82
N GLY A 3 -42.79 28.83 46.57
CA GLY A 3 -42.04 27.78 45.89
C GLY A 3 -41.97 28.10 44.40
N SER A 4 -40.77 28.29 43.87
CA SER A 4 -40.57 28.35 42.42
C SER A 4 -40.93 26.99 41.81
N PRO A 5 -41.63 26.92 40.66
CA PRO A 5 -41.91 25.65 40.01
C PRO A 5 -40.57 25.03 39.58
N SER A 6 -40.22 23.87 40.13
CA SER A 6 -39.08 23.10 39.66
C SER A 6 -39.32 22.71 38.21
N ILE A 7 -38.64 23.37 37.27
CA ILE A 7 -38.66 22.99 35.87
C ILE A 7 -38.05 21.58 35.80
N PRO A 8 -38.76 20.59 35.23
CA PRO A 8 -38.21 19.25 35.07
C PRO A 8 -36.94 19.33 34.23
N SER A 9 -35.89 18.65 34.69
CA SER A 9 -34.62 18.59 33.95
C SER A 9 -34.88 18.14 32.51
N PRO A 10 -34.19 18.73 31.51
CA PRO A 10 -34.34 18.32 30.12
C PRO A 10 -34.05 16.83 30.00
N PRO A 11 -34.78 16.11 29.12
CA PRO A 11 -34.57 14.68 28.95
C PRO A 11 -33.10 14.43 28.60
N PRO A 12 -32.52 13.32 29.11
CA PRO A 12 -31.16 12.96 28.78
C PRO A 12 -31.00 12.85 27.25
N PRO A 13 -29.85 13.26 26.69
CA PRO A 13 -29.60 13.15 25.26
C PRO A 13 -29.78 11.69 24.81
N PRO A 14 -30.41 11.45 23.63
CA PRO A 14 -30.59 10.10 23.11
C PRO A 14 -29.25 9.36 23.03
N ASP A 15 -29.26 8.04 23.26
CA ASP A 15 -28.06 7.23 23.08
C ASP A 15 -27.59 7.38 21.62
N PRO A 16 -26.33 7.82 21.37
CA PRO A 16 -25.81 8.02 20.02
C PRO A 16 -25.88 6.76 19.15
N ARG A 17 -25.84 5.56 19.74
CA ARG A 17 -25.99 4.30 18.99
C ARG A 17 -27.43 4.05 18.54
N GLU A 18 -28.38 4.29 19.42
CA GLU A 18 -29.81 4.16 19.10
C GLU A 18 -30.24 5.19 18.06
N ALA A 19 -29.77 6.43 18.19
CA ALA A 19 -30.00 7.49 17.20
C ALA A 19 -29.41 7.14 15.82
N ALA A 20 -28.21 6.54 15.78
CA ALA A 20 -27.60 6.08 14.54
C ALA A 20 -28.39 4.94 13.87
N GLN A 21 -28.90 3.99 14.67
CA GLN A 21 -29.76 2.91 14.18
C GLN A 21 -31.10 3.42 13.65
N ALA A 22 -31.80 4.27 14.41
CA ALA A 22 -33.06 4.88 13.98
C ALA A 22 -32.90 5.67 12.67
N ASN A 23 -31.79 6.41 12.52
CA ASN A 23 -31.48 7.09 11.27
C ASN A 23 -31.25 6.10 10.11
N ALA A 24 -30.47 5.04 10.33
CA ALA A 24 -30.21 4.03 9.30
C ALA A 24 -31.51 3.34 8.84
N ASP A 25 -32.42 3.05 9.77
CA ASP A 25 -33.70 2.42 9.45
C ASP A 25 -34.66 3.38 8.73
N ALA A 26 -34.69 4.66 9.11
CA ALA A 26 -35.42 5.69 8.39
C ALA A 26 -34.91 5.87 6.94
N TYR A 27 -33.58 5.83 6.73
CA TYR A 27 -33.01 5.85 5.38
C TYR A 27 -33.45 4.64 4.54
N ARG A 28 -33.45 3.43 5.12
CA ARG A 28 -33.91 2.22 4.43
C ARG A 28 -35.38 2.31 4.07
N GLU A 29 -36.22 2.77 4.98
CA GLU A 29 -37.66 2.90 4.76
C GLU A 29 -37.98 3.93 3.66
N ASN A 30 -37.27 5.06 3.65
CA ASN A 30 -37.37 6.06 2.60
C ASN A 30 -37.02 5.48 1.22
N VAL A 31 -35.90 4.73 1.12
CA VAL A 31 -35.50 4.07 -0.14
C VAL A 31 -36.56 3.06 -0.60
N ASN A 32 -37.07 2.23 0.31
CA ASN A 32 -38.13 1.26 -0.01
C ASN A 32 -39.40 1.95 -0.49
N THR A 33 -39.72 3.11 0.10
CA THR A 33 -40.87 3.93 -0.30
C THR A 33 -40.68 4.55 -1.69
N TYR A 34 -39.47 4.97 -2.06
CA TYR A 34 -39.19 5.43 -3.43
C TYR A 34 -39.32 4.31 -4.45
N ILE A 35 -38.83 3.11 -4.13
CA ILE A 35 -38.94 1.93 -4.99
C ILE A 35 -40.40 1.54 -5.22
N SER A 36 -41.24 1.61 -4.18
CA SER A 36 -42.66 1.26 -4.29
C SER A 36 -43.48 2.30 -5.06
N LYS A 37 -43.15 3.59 -4.95
CA LYS A 37 -43.87 4.67 -5.63
C LYS A 37 -43.47 4.85 -7.10
N LEU A 38 -42.26 4.44 -7.50
CA LEU A 38 -41.73 4.64 -8.85
C LEU A 38 -41.06 3.38 -9.41
N PRO A 39 -41.82 2.29 -9.64
CA PRO A 39 -41.26 1.02 -10.09
C PRO A 39 -40.59 1.10 -11.47
N GLU A 40 -41.09 1.95 -12.37
CA GLU A 40 -40.48 2.17 -13.68
C GLU A 40 -39.12 2.85 -13.59
N MET A 41 -38.96 3.79 -12.66
CA MET A 41 -37.69 4.47 -12.44
C MET A 41 -36.65 3.52 -11.84
N ALA A 42 -37.07 2.66 -10.89
CA ALA A 42 -36.23 1.59 -10.35
C ALA A 42 -35.84 0.55 -11.41
N ALA A 43 -36.71 0.25 -12.37
CA ALA A 43 -36.40 -0.64 -13.49
C ALA A 43 -35.38 -0.02 -14.47
N VAL A 44 -35.50 1.28 -14.74
CA VAL A 44 -34.53 2.04 -15.55
C VAL A 44 -33.18 2.10 -14.84
N GLU A 45 -33.16 2.41 -13.55
CA GLU A 45 -31.93 2.41 -12.76
C GLU A 45 -31.27 1.03 -12.76
N ASN A 46 -32.03 -0.05 -12.52
CA ASN A 46 -31.49 -1.41 -12.58
C ASN A 46 -30.92 -1.76 -13.96
N ARG A 47 -31.57 -1.35 -15.06
CA ARG A 47 -31.03 -1.52 -16.42
C ARG A 47 -29.71 -0.78 -16.62
N LEU A 48 -29.65 0.49 -16.22
CA LEU A 48 -28.42 1.29 -16.29
C LEU A 48 -27.32 0.67 -15.43
N ARG A 49 -27.67 0.19 -14.25
CA ARG A 49 -26.76 -0.47 -13.32
C ARG A 49 -26.23 -1.78 -13.91
N SER A 50 -27.06 -2.58 -14.55
CA SER A 50 -26.63 -3.79 -15.26
C SER A 50 -25.73 -3.50 -16.46
N GLN A 51 -25.99 -2.41 -17.20
CA GLN A 51 -25.19 -2.02 -18.36
C GLN A 51 -23.81 -1.44 -17.97
N TYR A 52 -23.78 -0.53 -16.99
CA TYR A 52 -22.59 0.30 -16.73
C TYR A 52 -21.78 -0.10 -15.49
N MET A 53 -22.38 -0.73 -14.46
CA MET A 53 -21.62 -1.13 -13.27
C MET A 53 -20.48 -2.09 -13.54
N PRO A 54 -20.59 -3.08 -14.46
CA PRO A 54 -19.45 -3.95 -14.76
C PRO A 54 -18.24 -3.15 -15.28
N GLN A 55 -18.49 -2.20 -16.18
CA GLN A 55 -17.45 -1.34 -16.75
C GLN A 55 -16.88 -0.37 -15.71
N GLN A 56 -17.73 0.25 -14.90
CA GLN A 56 -17.31 1.13 -13.81
C GLN A 56 -16.43 0.37 -12.81
N ARG A 57 -16.85 -0.83 -12.36
CA ARG A 57 -16.05 -1.68 -11.45
C ARG A 57 -14.73 -2.10 -12.09
N ALA A 58 -14.71 -2.38 -13.39
CA ALA A 58 -13.48 -2.72 -14.10
C ALA A 58 -12.49 -1.54 -14.11
N LEU A 59 -12.97 -0.32 -14.39
CA LEU A 59 -12.17 0.90 -14.35
C LEU A 59 -11.66 1.22 -12.93
N GLU A 60 -12.50 1.09 -11.92
CA GLU A 60 -12.11 1.29 -10.51
C GLU A 60 -11.01 0.30 -10.08
N ARG A 61 -11.10 -0.97 -10.52
CA ARG A 61 -10.02 -1.95 -10.28
C ARG A 61 -8.74 -1.58 -11.01
N GLN A 62 -8.83 -1.10 -12.25
CA GLN A 62 -7.66 -0.67 -13.01
C GLN A 62 -6.97 0.54 -12.36
N LEU A 63 -7.74 1.54 -11.92
CA LEU A 63 -7.22 2.69 -11.18
C LEU A 63 -6.54 2.24 -9.88
N SER A 64 -7.20 1.37 -9.11
CA SER A 64 -6.61 0.81 -7.88
C SER A 64 -5.29 0.07 -8.14
N ALA A 65 -5.20 -0.70 -9.23
CA ALA A 65 -3.98 -1.38 -9.61
C ALA A 65 -2.86 -0.40 -10.02
N LEU A 66 -3.20 0.65 -10.77
CA LEU A 66 -2.24 1.70 -11.15
C LEU A 66 -1.72 2.46 -9.93
N ASP A 67 -2.59 2.79 -8.98
CA ASP A 67 -2.19 3.46 -7.74
C ASP A 67 -1.22 2.60 -6.92
N GLN A 68 -1.53 1.30 -6.76
CA GLN A 68 -0.64 0.35 -6.09
C GLN A 68 0.72 0.26 -6.79
N GLN A 69 0.71 0.18 -8.13
CA GLN A 69 1.92 0.12 -8.93
C GLN A 69 2.76 1.39 -8.79
N SER A 70 2.13 2.57 -8.79
CA SER A 70 2.82 3.85 -8.62
C SER A 70 3.52 3.94 -7.27
N GLY A 71 2.87 3.45 -6.20
CA GLY A 71 3.46 3.39 -4.87
C GLY A 71 4.69 2.48 -4.80
N ILE A 72 4.63 1.31 -5.44
CA ILE A 72 5.77 0.38 -5.51
C ILE A 72 6.93 1.01 -6.30
N GLN A 73 6.65 1.65 -7.43
CA GLN A 73 7.68 2.32 -8.23
C GLN A 73 8.36 3.46 -7.47
N ALA A 74 7.59 4.29 -6.78
CA ALA A 74 8.13 5.35 -5.94
C ALA A 74 9.03 4.79 -4.83
N GLY A 75 8.58 3.73 -4.14
CA GLY A 75 9.38 3.04 -3.12
C GLY A 75 10.70 2.50 -3.67
N LEU A 76 10.65 1.80 -4.81
CA LEU A 76 11.85 1.27 -5.47
C LEU A 76 12.82 2.38 -5.90
N GLN A 77 12.32 3.51 -6.39
CA GLN A 77 13.17 4.66 -6.75
C GLN A 77 13.88 5.24 -5.53
N LEU A 78 13.18 5.37 -4.40
CA LEU A 78 13.78 5.82 -3.15
C LEU A 78 14.87 4.86 -2.65
N GLU A 79 14.62 3.55 -2.71
CA GLU A 79 15.63 2.54 -2.34
C GLU A 79 16.85 2.59 -3.26
N ARG A 80 16.65 2.81 -4.57
CA ARG A 80 17.75 2.95 -5.52
C ARG A 80 18.57 4.23 -5.29
N GLN A 81 17.89 5.34 -4.95
CA GLN A 81 18.54 6.64 -4.76
C GLN A 81 19.30 6.70 -3.42
N TYR A 82 18.69 6.24 -2.33
CA TYR A 82 19.20 6.45 -0.97
C TYR A 82 19.69 5.16 -0.30
N GLY A 83 19.41 3.99 -0.85
CA GLY A 83 19.86 2.70 -0.32
C GLY A 83 21.38 2.63 -0.09
N PRO A 84 22.22 2.97 -1.08
CA PRO A 84 23.68 2.96 -0.90
C PRO A 84 24.15 3.90 0.22
N GLN A 85 23.57 5.09 0.33
CA GLN A 85 23.89 6.05 1.38
C GLN A 85 23.52 5.50 2.76
N ARG A 86 22.34 4.88 2.90
CA ARG A 86 21.89 4.24 4.15
C ARG A 86 22.84 3.12 4.59
N THR A 87 23.31 2.30 3.65
CA THR A 87 24.27 1.22 3.94
C THR A 87 25.63 1.77 4.39
N LEU A 88 26.14 2.81 3.73
CA LEU A 88 27.41 3.46 4.12
C LEU A 88 27.32 4.10 5.51
N GLU A 89 26.22 4.80 5.81
CA GLU A 89 25.97 5.35 7.14
C GLU A 89 25.89 4.26 8.21
N GLY A 90 25.28 3.10 7.90
CA GLY A 90 25.28 1.94 8.79
C GLY A 90 26.70 1.42 9.08
N LEU A 91 27.53 1.26 8.05
CA LEU A 91 28.92 0.85 8.19
C LEU A 91 29.76 1.89 8.97
N ARG A 92 29.50 3.17 8.74
CA ARG A 92 30.16 4.26 9.44
C ARG A 92 29.82 4.24 10.93
N ARG A 93 28.55 4.08 11.28
CA ARG A 93 28.11 3.95 12.69
C ARG A 93 28.72 2.72 13.36
N ALA A 94 28.79 1.58 12.66
CA ALA A 94 29.43 0.38 13.19
C ALA A 94 30.92 0.62 13.50
N TYR A 95 31.62 1.34 12.62
CA TYR A 95 33.00 1.76 12.86
C TYR A 95 33.12 2.75 14.03
N GLU A 96 32.26 3.77 14.10
CA GLU A 96 32.27 4.78 15.16
C GLU A 96 31.94 4.18 16.54
N GLN A 97 31.04 3.18 16.60
CA GLN A 97 30.68 2.51 17.83
C GLN A 97 31.80 1.61 18.36
N SER A 98 32.50 0.87 17.49
CA SER A 98 33.64 0.02 17.88
C SER A 98 34.62 -0.18 16.72
N PRO A 99 35.66 0.67 16.61
CA PRO A 99 36.63 0.59 15.53
C PRO A 99 37.40 -0.74 15.50
N GLN A 100 37.76 -1.25 16.68
CA GLN A 100 38.54 -2.48 16.84
C GLN A 100 37.73 -3.71 16.42
N ALA A 101 36.47 -3.81 16.84
CA ALA A 101 35.60 -4.92 16.45
C ALA A 101 35.28 -4.88 14.95
N TYR A 102 35.04 -3.69 14.39
CA TYR A 102 34.84 -3.50 12.96
C TYR A 102 36.03 -4.01 12.14
N ALA A 103 37.25 -3.60 12.51
CA ALA A 103 38.47 -4.02 11.83
C ALA A 103 38.74 -5.52 11.99
N LEU A 104 38.54 -6.08 13.18
CA LEU A 104 38.72 -7.51 13.43
C LEU A 104 37.77 -8.36 12.59
N ASN A 105 36.48 -8.02 12.54
CA ASN A 105 35.50 -8.75 11.75
C ASN A 105 35.85 -8.74 10.26
N ARG A 106 36.32 -7.60 9.74
CA ARG A 106 36.80 -7.50 8.36
C ARG A 106 38.04 -8.37 8.14
N GLY A 107 39.02 -8.29 9.04
CA GLY A 107 40.26 -9.07 8.95
C GLY A 107 40.04 -10.58 9.01
N LEU A 108 39.11 -11.05 9.85
CA LEU A 108 38.72 -12.46 9.91
C LEU A 108 38.08 -12.95 8.60
N GLY A 109 37.20 -12.13 8.00
CA GLY A 109 36.61 -12.42 6.69
C GLY A 109 37.65 -12.50 5.57
N ASP A 110 38.63 -11.59 5.56
CA ASP A 110 39.73 -11.60 4.58
C ASP A 110 40.61 -12.84 4.73
N GLN A 111 40.92 -13.24 5.98
CA GLN A 111 41.68 -14.46 6.23
C GLN A 111 40.95 -15.70 5.73
N MET A 112 39.66 -15.83 6.02
CA MET A 112 38.83 -16.93 5.54
C MET A 112 38.82 -17.00 4.00
N THR A 113 38.68 -15.85 3.34
CA THR A 113 38.69 -15.74 1.88
C THR A 113 40.03 -16.22 1.30
N ARG A 114 41.16 -15.81 1.89
CA ARG A 114 42.49 -16.24 1.44
C ARG A 114 42.72 -17.73 1.65
N GLN A 115 42.30 -18.28 2.79
CA GLN A 115 42.41 -19.71 3.07
C GLN A 115 41.60 -20.53 2.06
N PHE A 116 40.36 -20.10 1.77
CA PHE A 116 39.55 -20.74 0.73
C PHE A 116 40.25 -20.71 -0.63
N ALA A 117 40.78 -19.55 -1.03
CA ALA A 117 41.48 -19.40 -2.29
C ALA A 117 42.76 -20.27 -2.38
N GLN A 118 43.49 -20.43 -1.27
CA GLN A 118 44.66 -21.32 -1.20
C GLN A 118 44.27 -22.79 -1.30
N LEU A 119 43.15 -23.20 -0.68
CA LEU A 119 42.68 -24.59 -0.65
C LEU A 119 42.10 -25.04 -1.98
N TYR A 120 41.32 -24.18 -2.64
CA TYR A 120 40.53 -24.56 -3.82
C TYR A 120 40.99 -23.90 -5.11
N GLY A 121 42.01 -23.04 -5.06
CA GLY A 121 42.53 -22.31 -6.23
C GLY A 121 41.54 -21.33 -6.85
N GLN A 122 40.43 -21.04 -6.18
CA GLN A 122 39.36 -20.14 -6.64
C GLN A 122 38.88 -19.23 -5.52
N SER A 123 38.46 -18.02 -5.87
CA SER A 123 37.90 -17.07 -4.90
C SER A 123 36.48 -17.48 -4.51
N PRO A 124 36.10 -17.44 -3.22
CA PRO A 124 34.72 -17.73 -2.81
C PRO A 124 33.72 -16.70 -3.34
N TYR A 125 34.18 -15.51 -3.77
CA TYR A 125 33.34 -14.52 -4.45
C TYR A 125 32.82 -14.98 -5.81
N GLY A 126 33.42 -16.02 -6.43
CA GLY A 126 32.92 -16.59 -7.68
C GLY A 126 31.56 -17.28 -7.56
N SER A 127 31.12 -17.60 -6.35
CA SER A 127 29.82 -18.22 -6.07
C SER A 127 28.69 -17.20 -5.83
N VAL A 128 29.01 -15.92 -5.72
CA VAL A 128 28.03 -14.84 -5.48
C VAL A 128 27.41 -14.44 -6.81
N GLU A 129 26.08 -14.24 -6.88
CA GLU A 129 25.46 -13.81 -8.13
C GLU A 129 26.01 -12.46 -8.58
N GLU A 130 26.25 -12.30 -9.89
CA GLU A 130 26.90 -11.10 -10.45
C GLU A 130 26.17 -9.80 -10.06
N ASN A 131 24.84 -9.81 -10.03
CA ASN A 131 24.02 -8.66 -9.65
C ASN A 131 24.25 -8.23 -8.19
N VAL A 132 24.52 -9.18 -7.30
CA VAL A 132 24.83 -8.95 -5.89
C VAL A 132 26.27 -8.47 -5.75
N ALA A 133 27.20 -9.13 -6.42
CA ALA A 133 28.64 -8.83 -6.35
C ALA A 133 28.98 -7.43 -6.91
N THR A 134 28.31 -7.00 -7.97
CA THR A 134 28.61 -5.74 -8.67
C THR A 134 27.60 -4.63 -8.38
N ASN A 135 26.60 -4.89 -7.53
CA ASN A 135 25.48 -3.99 -7.28
C ASN A 135 24.84 -3.49 -8.59
N ARG A 136 24.76 -4.37 -9.59
CA ARG A 136 24.19 -4.02 -10.89
C ARG A 136 22.69 -3.88 -10.73
N GLN A 137 22.20 -2.65 -10.84
CA GLN A 137 20.76 -2.44 -10.79
C GLN A 137 20.10 -3.09 -12.02
N PRO A 138 19.05 -3.90 -11.82
CA PRO A 138 18.27 -4.38 -12.95
C PRO A 138 17.70 -3.19 -13.70
N ARG A 139 17.79 -3.25 -15.04
CA ARG A 139 17.24 -2.21 -15.94
C ARG A 139 15.79 -1.92 -15.54
N PRO A 140 15.30 -0.68 -15.69
CA PRO A 140 13.89 -0.38 -15.49
C PRO A 140 13.05 -1.38 -16.29
N PHE A 141 12.19 -2.11 -15.58
CA PHE A 141 11.23 -2.98 -16.24
C PHE A 141 10.11 -2.08 -16.77
N ASP A 142 9.85 -2.12 -18.07
CA ASP A 142 8.75 -1.36 -18.66
C ASP A 142 7.43 -2.07 -18.36
N PHE A 143 6.79 -1.67 -17.27
CA PHE A 143 5.47 -2.17 -16.91
C PHE A 143 4.34 -1.59 -17.77
N TYR A 144 4.62 -0.54 -18.56
CA TYR A 144 3.65 0.11 -19.43
C TYR A 144 3.74 -0.35 -20.88
N GLY A 145 4.59 -1.35 -21.17
CA GLY A 145 4.71 -1.99 -22.47
C GLY A 145 3.36 -2.48 -22.97
N THR A 146 2.70 -1.65 -23.79
CA THR A 146 1.40 -1.89 -24.40
C THR A 146 0.28 -2.22 -23.39
N ILE A 147 -0.11 -1.25 -22.56
CA ILE A 147 -1.53 -1.18 -22.18
C ILE A 147 -2.29 -1.00 -23.50
N GLY A 148 -2.91 -2.09 -23.98
CA GLY A 148 -3.50 -2.17 -25.30
C GLY A 148 -4.43 -0.99 -25.58
N LYS A 149 -4.16 -0.27 -26.67
CA LYS A 149 -5.02 0.79 -27.24
C LYS A 149 -6.33 0.24 -27.80
N ASN A 150 -6.94 -0.76 -27.17
CA ASN A 150 -8.15 -1.43 -27.63
C ASN A 150 -9.37 -1.06 -26.78
N VAL A 151 -9.48 0.22 -26.39
CA VAL A 151 -10.80 0.77 -26.07
C VAL A 151 -11.42 1.19 -27.40
N SER A 152 -11.93 0.21 -28.15
CA SER A 152 -12.74 0.46 -29.34
C SER A 152 -14.15 0.81 -28.88
N ASN A 153 -14.56 2.06 -29.10
CA ASN A 153 -15.97 2.44 -29.05
C ASN A 153 -16.62 1.99 -30.37
N THR A 154 -17.19 0.78 -30.38
CA THR A 154 -18.10 0.30 -31.43
C THR A 154 -19.30 -0.34 -30.76
#